data_AF-A0A0B8QCB2-F1
#
_entry.id   AF-A0A0B8QCB2-F1
#
_cell.length_a   1.000
_cell.length_b   1.000
_cell.length_c   1.000
_cell.angle_alpha   90.00
_cell.angle_beta   90.00
_cell.angle_gamma   90.00
#
_symmetry.space_group_name_H-M   'P 1'
#
loop_
_entity.id
_entity.type
_entity.pdbx_description
1 polymer ?
#
loop_
_entity_poly.entity_id
_entity_poly.type
_entity_poly.pdbx_seq_one_letter_code
_entity_poly.pdbx_strand_id
1 'polypeptide(L)' 'MLDSVESFDLRFYNGEAWSQEWDETDKLPKAIAVNLELKDYGEIERIYLTADGQLERVNEDEPQ' A
#
# COMPACT_ATOMS: atom_id res chain seq x y z
N MET A 1 -19.68 -1.46 -4.34
CA MET A 1 -18.72 -2.57 -4.54
C MET A 1 -18.76 -2.96 -6.00
N LEU A 2 -17.65 -3.43 -6.58
CA LEU A 2 -17.58 -3.81 -7.99
C LEU A 2 -17.83 -5.32 -8.11
N ASP A 3 -18.73 -5.71 -9.02
CA ASP A 3 -19.04 -7.13 -9.28
C ASP A 3 -18.06 -7.73 -10.29
N SER A 4 -18.01 -9.06 -10.39
CA SER A 4 -17.19 -9.79 -11.38
C SER A 4 -15.68 -9.56 -11.33
N VAL A 5 -15.14 -9.33 -10.13
CA VAL A 5 -13.69 -9.32 -9.88
C VAL A 5 -13.16 -10.75 -9.82
N GLU A 6 -12.16 -11.08 -10.63
CA GLU A 6 -11.48 -12.37 -10.64
C GLU A 6 -10.26 -12.39 -9.70
N SER A 7 -9.49 -11.30 -9.67
CA SER A 7 -8.35 -11.14 -8.78
C SER A 7 -8.23 -9.71 -8.26
N PHE A 8 -7.62 -9.60 -7.09
CA PHE A 8 -7.28 -8.33 -6.45
C PHE A 8 -5.88 -8.49 -5.85
N ASP A 9 -4.97 -7.61 -6.25
CA ASP A 9 -3.59 -7.55 -5.77
C ASP A 9 -3.22 -6.11 -5.41
N LEU A 10 -2.31 -5.98 -4.44
CA LEU A 10 -1.75 -4.70 -4.05
C LEU A 10 -0.24 -4.73 -4.21
N ARG A 11 0.31 -3.64 -4.75
CA ARG A 11 1.75 -3.38 -4.73
C ARG A 11 2.03 -2.07 -4.02
N PHE A 12 3.14 -2.04 -3.31
CA PHE A 12 3.54 -0.93 -2.46
C PHE A 12 4.85 -0.35 -2.96
N TYR A 13 4.88 0.96 -3.18
CA TYR A 13 6.08 1.66 -3.65
C TYR A 13 6.80 2.31 -2.49
N ASN A 14 8.05 1.94 -2.24
CA ASN A 14 8.85 2.55 -1.16
C ASN A 14 9.56 3.86 -1.57
N GLY A 15 9.45 4.28 -2.85
CA GLY A 15 10.20 5.41 -3.41
C GLY A 15 11.32 5.00 -4.37
N GLU A 16 11.66 3.71 -4.40
CA GLU A 16 12.69 3.13 -5.26
C GLU A 16 12.17 1.93 -6.05
N ALA A 17 11.47 1.01 -5.38
CA ALA A 17 10.97 -0.24 -5.94
C ALA A 17 9.54 -0.55 -5.47
N TRP A 18 8.87 -1.40 -6.26
CA TRP A 18 7.57 -1.97 -5.93
C TRP A 18 7.74 -3.32 -5.23
N SER A 19 6.94 -3.58 -4.19
CA SER A 19 6.88 -4.83 -3.44
C SER A 19 5.43 -5.31 -3.30
N GLN A 20 5.23 -6.62 -3.14
CA GLN A 20 3.92 -7.22 -2.80
C GLN A 20 3.63 -7.20 -1.30
N GLU A 21 4.65 -7.00 -0.48
CA GLU A 21 4.54 -6.92 0.98
C GLU A 21 5.01 -5.55 1.46
N TRP A 22 4.45 -5.12 2.60
CA TRP A 22 4.80 -3.87 3.25
C TRP A 22 4.99 -4.11 4.75
N ASP A 23 6.25 -4.08 5.20
CA ASP A 23 6.62 -4.42 6.58
C ASP A 23 6.92 -3.18 7.46
N GLU A 24 6.96 -2.00 6.85
CA GLU A 24 7.24 -0.75 7.57
C GLU A 24 6.01 -0.36 8.39
N THR A 25 6.15 -0.34 9.71
CA THR A 25 5.02 -0.19 10.65
C THR A 25 4.81 1.24 11.14
N ASP A 26 5.79 2.12 10.90
CA ASP A 26 5.78 3.51 11.33
C ASP A 26 5.57 4.48 10.16
N LYS A 27 5.56 4.01 8.91
CA LYS A 27 5.33 4.86 7.73
C LYS A 27 4.52 4.14 6.66
N LEU A 28 3.79 4.93 5.88
CA LEU A 28 3.07 4.44 4.71
C LEU A 28 4.01 4.29 3.50
N PRO A 29 3.68 3.42 2.53
CA PRO A 29 4.37 3.42 1.23
C PRO A 29 4.08 4.72 0.50
N LYS A 30 5.00 5.21 -0.33
CA LYS A 30 4.82 6.48 -1.09
C LYS A 30 3.66 6.41 -2.09
N ALA A 31 3.39 5.21 -2.61
CA ALA A 31 2.23 4.94 -3.45
C ALA A 31 1.73 3.50 -3.27
N ILE A 32 0.46 3.28 -3.55
CA ILE A 32 -0.17 1.96 -3.62
C ILE A 32 -0.72 1.78 -5.03
N ALA A 33 -0.35 0.68 -5.67
CA ALA A 33 -1.00 0.21 -6.88
C ALA A 33 -2.11 -0.78 -6.49
N VAL A 34 -3.31 -0.53 -7.00
CA VAL A 34 -4.45 -1.42 -6.89
C VAL A 34 -4.64 -2.09 -8.25
N ASN A 35 -4.41 -3.40 -8.29
CA ASN A 35 -4.53 -4.22 -9.48
C ASN A 35 -5.77 -5.09 -9.37
N LEU A 36 -6.65 -5.00 -10.36
CA LEU A 36 -7.91 -5.74 -10.44
C LEU A 36 -7.94 -6.50 -11.77
N GLU A 37 -8.18 -7.80 -11.75
CA GLU A 37 -8.60 -8.53 -12.93
C GLU A 37 -10.13 -8.60 -12.95
N LEU A 38 -10.75 -8.06 -14.01
CA LEU A 38 -12.19 -8.09 -14.20
C LEU A 38 -12.56 -9.00 -15.36
N LYS A 39 -13.59 -9.84 -15.18
CA LYS A 39 -14.07 -10.77 -16.22
C LYS A 39 -14.27 -10.13 -17.59
N ASP A 40 -14.82 -8.92 -17.58
CA ASP A 40 -15.31 -8.25 -18.78
C ASP A 40 -14.31 -7.23 -19.34
N TYR A 41 -13.31 -6.83 -18.54
CA TYR A 41 -12.42 -5.71 -18.85
C TYR A 41 -10.93 -6.05 -18.72
N GLY A 42 -10.58 -7.25 -18.24
CA GLY A 42 -9.20 -7.66 -17.98
C GLY A 42 -8.54 -6.86 -16.86
N GLU A 43 -7.22 -6.69 -16.95
CA GLU A 43 -6.41 -6.03 -15.92
C GLU A 43 -6.64 -4.52 -15.92
N ILE A 44 -7.02 -3.99 -14.76
CA ILE A 44 -7.06 -2.57 -14.46
C ILE A 44 -6.09 -2.27 -13.32
N GLU A 45 -5.20 -1.31 -13.55
CA GLU A 45 -4.30 -0.77 -12.53
C GLU A 45 -4.65 0.68 -12.20
N ARG A 46 -4.70 0.99 -10.90
CA ARG A 46 -4.77 2.38 -10.41
C ARG A 46 -3.69 2.63 -9.37
N ILE A 47 -2.95 3.72 -9.54
CA ILE A 47 -1.90 4.15 -8.62
C ILE A 47 -2.41 5.33 -7.80
N TYR A 48 -2.30 5.21 -6.47
CA TYR A 48 -2.66 6.26 -5.52
C TYR A 48 -1.44 6.68 -4.73
N LEU A 49 -1.17 7.99 -4.69
CA LEU A 49 -0.18 8.56 -3.78
C LEU A 49 -0.75 8.58 -2.36
N THR A 50 0.10 8.29 -1.38
CA THR A 50 -0.25 8.40 0.03
C THR A 50 0.18 9.75 0.59
N ALA A 51 -0.36 10.10 1.76
CA ALA A 51 0.19 11.19 2.53
C ALA A 51 1.56 10.77 3.08
N ASP A 52 2.56 11.64 2.93
CA ASP A 52 3.87 11.42 3.53
C ASP A 52 3.80 11.60 5.05
N GLY A 53 4.57 10.81 5.80
CA GLY A 53 4.59 10.87 7.25
C GLY A 53 5.21 9.63 7.90
N GLN A 54 5.79 9.84 9.07
CA GLN A 54 6.36 8.80 9.92
C GLN A 54 5.87 8.99 11.35
N LEU A 55 5.52 7.89 12.01
CA LEU A 55 5.13 7.86 13.40
C LEU A 55 6.40 7.88 14.26
N GLU A 56 6.55 8.92 15.06
CA GLU A 56 7.56 8.96 16.11
C GLU A 56 7.13 8.04 17.26
N ARG A 57 7.92 6.99 17.55
CA ARG A 57 7.69 6.14 18.71
C ARG A 57 8.31 6.79 19.94
N VAL A 58 7.46 7.18 20.90
CA VAL A 58 7.91 7.63 22.21
C VAL A 58 8.01 6.38 23.10
N ASN A 59 9.23 6.03 23.53
CA ASN A 59 9.43 4.91 24.46
C ASN A 59 9.09 5.39 25.88
N GLU A 60 8.09 4.78 26.53
CA GLU A 60 7.64 5.14 27.89
C GLU A 60 8.53 4.57 29.02
N ASP A 61 9.61 3.86 28.69
CA ASP A 61 10.42 3.10 29.66
C ASP A 61 11.70 3.79 30.18
N GLU A 62 11.90 5.10 29.95
CA GLU A 62 12.98 5.85 30.62
C GLU A 62 12.50 6.43 31.96
N PRO A 63 12.97 5.93 33.13
CA PRO A 63 12.75 6.63 34.39
C PRO A 63 13.49 7.97 34.38
N GLN A 64 12.74 9.04 34.63
CA GLN A 64 13.24 10.41 34.85
C GLN A 64 14.26 10.49 36.00
#